data_AF-A0A820D859-F1
#
_entry.id   AF-A0A820D859-F1
#
_cell.length_a   1.000
_cell.length_b   1.000
_cell.length_c   1.000
_cell.angle_alpha   90.00
_cell.angle_beta   90.00
_cell.angle_gamma   90.00
#
_symmetry.space_group_name_H-M   'P 1'
#
loop_
_entity.id
_entity.type
_entity.pdbx_description
1 polymer ?
#
loop_
_entity_poly.entity_id
_entity_poly.type
_entity_poly.pdbx_seq_one_letter_code
_entity_poly.pdbx_strand_id
1 'polypeptide(L)' 'MREIVHLQAGQCGNQIGSKFWEVISDEHGIDPTGTYHGDSDLQLERINVYYNEAA' A
#
# COMPACT_ATOMS: atom_id res chain seq x y z
N MET A 1 -6.65 -15.42 6.18
CA MET A 1 -6.22 -14.22 5.44
C MET A 1 -7.13 -13.07 5.85
N ARG A 2 -6.60 -11.90 6.20
CA ARG A 2 -7.38 -10.75 6.70
C ARG A 2 -7.06 -9.55 5.81
N GLU A 3 -8.10 -8.86 5.38
CA GLU A 3 -8.02 -7.64 4.58
C GLU A 3 -8.48 -6.46 5.42
N ILE A 4 -7.93 -5.28 5.15
CA ILE A 4 -8.30 -4.02 5.79
C ILE A 4 -8.69 -3.02 4.72
N VAL A 5 -9.91 -2.51 4.82
CA VAL A 5 -10.37 -1.39 4.00
C VAL A 5 -10.00 -0.09 4.69
N HIS A 6 -9.19 0.73 4.04
CA HIS A 6 -8.82 2.06 4.52
C HIS A 6 -9.78 3.12 3.97
N LEU A 7 -10.39 3.91 4.85
CA LEU A 7 -11.25 5.04 4.50
C LEU A 7 -10.61 6.34 5.02
N GLN A 8 -10.51 7.34 4.15
CA GLN A 8 -9.98 8.66 4.48
C GLN A 8 -11.03 9.73 4.21
N ALA A 9 -11.13 10.70 5.12
CA ALA A 9 -12.12 11.77 5.05
C ALA A 9 -11.55 13.09 5.57
N GLY A 10 -12.01 14.19 4.96
CA GLY A 10 -11.57 15.54 5.29
C GLY A 10 -10.17 15.88 4.77
N GLN A 11 -9.87 17.18 4.78
CA GLN A 11 -8.65 17.71 4.16
C GLN A 11 -7.37 17.21 4.86
N CYS A 12 -7.32 17.28 6.19
CA CYS A 12 -6.19 16.76 6.97
C CYS A 12 -6.09 15.23 6.87
N GLY A 13 -7.23 14.52 6.94
CA GLY A 13 -7.26 13.06 6.84
C GLY A 13 -6.71 12.55 5.51
N ASN A 14 -7.05 13.21 4.40
CA ASN A 14 -6.52 12.85 3.08
C ASN A 14 -5.02 13.14 2.94
N GLN A 15 -4.49 14.19 3.58
CA GLN A 15 -3.05 14.47 3.56
C GLN A 15 -2.26 13.38 4.29
N ILE A 16 -2.72 12.99 5.48
CA ILE A 16 -2.07 11.93 6.26
C ILE A 16 -2.22 10.58 5.55
N GLY A 17 -3.41 10.28 5.02
CA GLY A 17 -3.66 9.06 4.25
C GLY A 17 -2.75 8.96 3.02
N SER A 18 -2.54 10.06 2.29
CA SER A 18 -1.59 10.08 1.17
C SER A 18 -0.16 9.74 1.61
N LYS A 19 0.30 10.29 2.74
CA LYS A 19 1.64 9.98 3.27
C LYS A 19 1.76 8.57 3.82
N PHE A 20 0.69 8.03 4.40
CA PHE A 20 0.63 6.64 4.78
C PHE A 20 0.85 5.73 3.57
N TRP A 21 0.07 5.92 2.49
CA TRP A 21 0.19 5.10 1.28
C TRP A 21 1.56 5.20 0.60
N GLU A 22 2.17 6.40 0.58
CA GLU A 22 3.54 6.60 0.08
C GLU A 22 4.54 5.71 0.85
N VAL A 23 4.54 5.79 2.18
CA VAL A 23 5.49 5.04 3.02
C VAL A 23 5.32 3.53 2.89
N ILE A 24 4.07 3.03 2.89
CA ILE A 24 3.85 1.59 2.76
C ILE A 24 4.13 1.08 1.34
N SER A 25 3.92 1.91 0.30
CA SER A 25 4.28 1.54 -1.07
C SER A 25 5.79 1.38 -1.19
N ASP A 26 6.54 2.35 -0.65
CA ASP A 26 8.02 2.30 -0.60
C ASP A 26 8.52 1.07 0.20
N GLU A 27 7.92 0.78 1.36
CA GLU A 27 8.27 -0.40 2.17
C GLU A 27 8.05 -1.72 1.41
N HIS A 28 6.93 -1.82 0.70
CA HIS A 28 6.56 -3.00 -0.08
C HIS A 28 7.16 -3.01 -1.50
N GLY A 29 7.96 -2.01 -1.88
CA GLY A 29 8.57 -1.91 -3.20
C GLY A 29 7.56 -1.78 -4.34
N ILE A 30 6.40 -1.17 -4.10
CA ILE A 30 5.36 -0.93 -5.09
C ILE A 30 5.51 0.50 -5.60
N ASP A 31 5.67 0.66 -6.91
CA ASP A 31 5.77 1.99 -7.51
C ASP A 31 4.38 2.66 -7.70
N PRO A 32 4.32 3.95 -8.07
CA PRO A 32 3.04 4.63 -8.32
C PRO A 32 2.21 4.05 -9.47
N THR A 33 2.77 3.17 -10.30
CA THR A 33 2.05 2.47 -11.37
C THR A 33 1.41 1.16 -10.87
N GLY A 34 1.75 0.73 -9.65
CA GLY A 34 1.33 -0.54 -9.07
C GLY A 34 2.29 -1.71 -9.38
N THR A 35 3.45 -1.42 -9.96
CA THR A 35 4.44 -2.45 -10.32
C THR A 35 5.39 -2.72 -9.16
N TYR A 36 5.63 -3.99 -8.87
CA TYR A 36 6.59 -4.41 -7.85
C TYR A 36 8.04 -4.35 -8.37
N HIS A 37 8.89 -3.66 -7.60
CA HIS A 37 10.31 -3.49 -7.83
C HIS A 37 11.15 -3.80 -6.58
N GLY A 38 10.61 -4.54 -5.61
CA GLY A 38 11.31 -4.93 -4.39
C GLY A 38 12.35 -6.03 -4.61
N ASP A 39 13.18 -6.25 -3.60
CA ASP A 39 14.31 -7.17 -3.60
C ASP A 39 14.19 -8.30 -2.56
N SER A 40 13.09 -8.31 -1.79
CA SER A 40 12.87 -9.25 -0.70
C SER A 40 11.49 -9.89 -0.77
N ASP A 41 11.42 -11.22 -0.73
CA ASP A 41 10.17 -11.99 -0.72
C ASP A 41 9.24 -11.60 0.45
N LEU A 42 9.82 -11.08 1.56
CA LEU A 42 9.05 -10.60 2.71
C LEU A 42 8.17 -9.39 2.37
N GLN A 43 8.53 -8.59 1.37
CA GLN A 43 7.74 -7.43 0.93
C GLN A 43 6.44 -7.88 0.25
N LEU A 44 6.38 -9.09 -0.29
CA LEU A 44 5.15 -9.65 -0.84
C LEU A 44 4.38 -10.45 0.22
N GLU A 45 5.00 -10.75 1.37
CA GLU A 45 4.31 -11.45 2.45
C GLU A 45 3.19 -10.56 3.01
N ARG A 46 1.95 -11.03 2.91
CA ARG A 46 0.75 -10.34 3.41
C ARG A 46 0.45 -8.99 2.74
N ILE A 47 0.98 -8.74 1.55
CA ILE A 47 0.67 -7.54 0.76
C ILE A 47 -0.84 -7.39 0.51
N ASN A 48 -1.54 -8.52 0.43
CA ASN A 48 -2.99 -8.64 0.29
C ASN A 48 -3.79 -8.02 1.45
N VAL A 49 -3.15 -7.60 2.56
CA VAL A 49 -3.84 -6.93 3.67
C VAL A 49 -4.34 -5.53 3.26
N TYR A 50 -3.55 -4.83 2.44
CA TYR A 50 -3.81 -3.45 2.01
C TYR A 50 -3.94 -3.29 0.49
N TYR A 51 -3.36 -4.19 -0.30
CA TYR A 51 -3.41 -4.13 -1.76
C TYR A 51 -4.27 -5.25 -2.33
N ASN A 52 -4.89 -4.97 -3.48
CA ASN A 52 -5.51 -5.97 -4.32
C ASN A 52 -4.60 -6.26 -5.52
N GLU A 53 -4.48 -7.52 -5.91
CA GLU A 53 -3.84 -7.90 -7.16
C GLU A 53 -4.79 -7.57 -8.33
N ALA A 54 -4.32 -6.78 -9.29
CA ALA A 54 -5.08 -6.37 -10.47
C ALA A 54 -4.40 -6.90 -11.74
N ALA A 55 -5.21 -7.36 -12.69
CA ALA A 55 -4.79 -7.95 -13.98
C ALA A 55 -4.61 -6.91 -15.08
#